data_AF-A0A0K6I2S1-F1
#
_entry.id   AF-A0A0K6I2S1-F1
#
_cell.length_a   1.000
_cell.length_b   1.000
_cell.length_c   1.000
_cell.angle_alpha   90.00
_cell.angle_beta   90.00
_cell.angle_gamma   90.00
#
_symmetry.space_group_name_H-M   'P 1'
#
loop_
_entity.id
_entity.type
_entity.pdbx_description
1 polymer ?
#
loop_
_entity_poly.entity_id
_entity_poly.type
_entity_poly.pdbx_seq_one_letter_code
_entity_poly.pdbx_strand_id
1 'polypeptide(L)'
;MASTQQISPASHHGSGVPKVRLPLPTTEPRPDAPSRWNDLAAMRALRWARIVFGVCFAFNLGLHFHPEYAAHLAAIARQAGDAGIQSSWQAALHGAVWHVFSAIGVNEALALLFGIEALLTVGLLTGWAFPVLGWLGLAYEGLMWGVLGGGAASRVTIVYALGFALLLLLRAWQGSAWSDAALRRPAALRVRWAFWLTAILWATAAWAAWQPSLGMRLSQSLALAQTTASGWQAEWIAVWMELGHAMGMELLAVFVAGVVSLIALGLFLAPWLSRSSRQALLWGGGVFSLLEWSLHGGWGVWTLGRGDLISGAAIGALLFAMLLGAQDWLAEPPVAAPFDAQARRASDQSGVDIGRL
;
A
#
# COMPACT_ATOMS: atom_id res chain seq x y z
N MET A 1 48.29 -56.30 64.18
CA MET A 1 48.05 -54.92 64.66
C MET A 1 48.27 -54.00 63.47
N ALA A 2 47.31 -53.95 62.54
CA ALA A 2 46.18 -53.00 62.49
C ALA A 2 46.65 -51.59 62.09
N SER A 3 46.78 -51.40 60.79
CA SER A 3 47.08 -50.14 60.11
C SER A 3 45.77 -49.42 59.79
N THR A 4 45.53 -48.25 60.38
CA THR A 4 44.34 -47.44 60.09
C THR A 4 44.68 -46.44 58.98
N GLN A 5 44.23 -46.75 57.77
CA GLN A 5 44.17 -45.80 56.66
C GLN A 5 42.98 -44.85 56.85
N GLN A 6 43.24 -43.56 56.76
CA GLN A 6 42.26 -42.50 56.82
C GLN A 6 41.72 -42.24 55.40
N ILE A 7 40.44 -42.51 55.21
CA ILE A 7 39.72 -42.35 53.94
C ILE A 7 39.23 -40.90 53.81
N SER A 8 39.69 -40.19 52.79
CA SER A 8 39.10 -38.91 52.34
C SER A 8 37.83 -39.15 51.52
N PRO A 9 36.78 -38.32 51.66
CA PRO A 9 35.55 -38.47 50.89
C PRO A 9 35.70 -37.92 49.47
N ALA A 10 35.10 -38.67 48.54
CA ALA A 10 35.08 -38.43 47.10
C ALA A 10 34.31 -37.16 46.72
N SER A 11 34.91 -36.35 45.84
CA SER A 11 34.28 -35.27 45.12
C SER A 11 33.38 -35.80 44.01
N HIS A 12 32.12 -35.36 43.98
CA HIS A 12 31.13 -35.65 42.95
C HIS A 12 31.65 -35.41 41.53
N HIS A 13 31.62 -36.46 40.71
CA HIS A 13 31.69 -36.40 39.26
C HIS A 13 30.41 -35.77 38.71
N GLY A 14 30.47 -34.46 38.40
CA GLY A 14 29.56 -33.84 37.44
C GLY A 14 29.94 -34.31 36.04
N SER A 15 29.02 -35.00 35.37
CA SER A 15 29.15 -35.46 33.98
C SER A 15 29.43 -34.27 33.05
N GLY A 16 30.69 -34.08 32.70
CA GLY A 16 31.10 -33.15 31.65
C GLY A 16 30.61 -33.65 30.30
N VAL A 17 29.50 -33.08 29.80
CA VAL A 17 29.14 -33.20 28.39
C VAL A 17 30.28 -32.58 27.58
N PRO A 18 30.93 -33.32 26.67
CA PRO A 18 31.95 -32.75 25.79
C PRO A 18 31.29 -31.64 24.97
N LYS A 19 31.73 -30.39 25.16
CA LYS A 19 31.36 -29.29 24.26
C LYS A 19 32.02 -29.54 22.90
N VAL A 20 31.34 -30.33 22.06
CA VAL A 20 31.66 -30.43 20.63
C VAL A 20 31.40 -29.05 20.03
N ARG A 21 32.46 -28.25 19.88
CA ARG A 21 32.41 -27.06 19.04
C ARG A 21 32.32 -27.55 17.60
N LEU A 22 31.10 -27.69 17.10
CA LEU A 22 30.87 -27.80 15.66
C LEU A 22 31.51 -26.56 15.00
N PRO A 23 32.46 -26.71 14.07
CA PRO A 23 32.91 -25.58 13.28
C PRO A 23 31.68 -25.05 12.54
N LEU A 24 31.22 -23.86 12.93
CA LEU A 24 30.23 -23.13 12.15
C LEU A 24 30.83 -23.01 10.75
N PRO A 25 30.20 -23.57 9.71
CA PRO A 25 30.65 -23.32 8.36
C PRO A 25 30.55 -21.81 8.15
N THR A 26 31.71 -21.14 8.14
CA THR A 26 31.90 -19.83 7.53
C THR A 26 31.58 -20.01 6.07
N THR A 27 30.28 -19.99 5.78
CA THR A 27 29.77 -19.94 4.43
C THR A 27 30.08 -18.52 4.02
N GLU A 28 31.17 -18.35 3.25
CA GLU A 28 31.48 -17.07 2.65
C GLU A 28 30.19 -16.55 1.98
N PRO A 29 29.78 -15.30 2.25
CA PRO A 29 28.61 -14.75 1.62
C PRO A 29 28.81 -14.80 0.12
N ARG A 30 27.94 -15.55 -0.57
CA ARG A 30 27.95 -15.64 -2.03
C ARG A 30 27.95 -14.21 -2.58
N PRO A 31 28.90 -13.83 -3.46
CA PRO A 31 29.03 -12.46 -3.96
C PRO A 31 27.77 -11.95 -4.68
N ASP A 32 26.89 -12.86 -5.10
CA ASP A 32 25.63 -12.59 -5.81
C ASP A 32 24.41 -12.52 -4.89
N ALA A 33 24.57 -12.68 -3.57
CA ALA A 33 23.46 -12.50 -2.64
C ALA A 33 23.12 -10.99 -2.60
N PRO A 34 21.86 -10.58 -2.84
CA PRO A 34 21.45 -9.19 -2.69
C PRO A 34 21.95 -8.69 -1.34
N SER A 35 22.58 -7.51 -1.34
CA SER A 35 23.14 -6.98 -0.12
C SER A 35 22.01 -6.90 0.90
N ARG A 36 22.20 -7.55 2.06
CA ARG A 36 21.27 -7.49 3.19
C ARG A 36 20.86 -6.04 3.52
N TRP A 37 21.72 -5.08 3.16
CA TRP A 37 21.49 -3.64 3.24
C TRP A 37 20.37 -3.14 2.33
N ASN A 38 20.28 -3.60 1.08
CA ASN A 38 19.21 -3.21 0.16
C ASN A 38 17.85 -3.69 0.67
N ASP A 39 17.76 -4.92 1.19
CA ASP A 39 16.52 -5.44 1.77
C ASP A 39 16.11 -4.67 3.03
N LEU A 40 17.07 -4.34 3.91
CA LEU A 40 16.79 -3.52 5.09
C LEU A 40 16.36 -2.10 4.71
N ALA A 41 16.95 -1.50 3.68
CA ALA A 41 16.56 -0.18 3.18
C ALA A 41 15.14 -0.21 2.59
N ALA A 42 14.82 -1.20 1.77
CA ALA A 42 13.48 -1.41 1.23
C ALA A 42 12.43 -1.59 2.33
N MET A 43 12.71 -2.42 3.34
CA MET A 43 11.81 -2.62 4.49
C MET A 43 11.62 -1.34 5.31
N ARG A 44 12.68 -0.53 5.49
CA ARG A 44 12.56 0.79 6.14
C ARG A 44 11.72 1.76 5.32
N ALA A 45 11.91 1.81 4.01
CA ALA A 45 11.12 2.65 3.12
C ALA A 45 9.63 2.28 3.18
N LEU A 46 9.29 0.98 3.15
CA LEU A 46 7.92 0.50 3.28
C LEU A 46 7.32 0.79 4.66
N ARG A 47 8.12 0.66 5.74
CA ARG A 47 7.69 1.04 7.08
C ARG A 47 7.34 2.52 7.15
N TRP A 48 8.17 3.39 6.57
CA TRP A 48 7.89 4.82 6.49
C TRP A 48 6.67 5.12 5.65
N ALA A 49 6.52 4.48 4.48
CA ALA A 49 5.34 4.65 3.64
C ALA A 49 4.06 4.25 4.39
N ARG A 50 4.07 3.16 5.15
CA ARG A 50 2.96 2.75 6.02
C ARG A 50 2.64 3.81 7.10
N ILE A 51 3.66 4.36 7.75
CA ILE A 51 3.48 5.41 8.77
C ILE A 51 2.88 6.67 8.14
N VAL A 52 3.42 7.11 6.99
CA VAL A 52 2.86 8.24 6.24
C VAL A 52 1.41 7.97 5.86
N PHE A 53 1.09 6.74 5.43
CA PHE A 53 -0.30 6.36 5.16
C PHE A 53 -1.18 6.47 6.40
N GLY A 54 -0.68 6.03 7.57
CA GLY A 54 -1.36 6.17 8.85
C GLY A 54 -1.54 7.61 9.29
N VAL A 55 -0.57 8.49 9.03
CA VAL A 55 -0.69 9.93 9.27
C VAL A 55 -1.78 10.52 8.38
N CYS A 56 -1.85 10.12 7.11
CA CYS A 56 -2.93 10.55 6.22
C CYS A 56 -4.31 10.12 6.76
N PHE A 57 -4.41 8.86 7.18
CA PHE A 57 -5.62 8.31 7.79
C PHE A 57 -6.00 9.05 9.09
N ALA A 58 -5.02 9.39 9.94
CA ALA A 58 -5.23 10.13 11.17
C ALA A 58 -5.77 11.55 10.94
N PHE A 59 -5.30 12.23 9.89
CA PHE A 59 -5.84 13.54 9.52
C PHE A 59 -7.30 13.44 9.08
N ASN A 60 -7.64 12.47 8.22
CA ASN A 60 -9.04 12.25 7.81
C ASN A 60 -9.93 11.90 9.01
N LEU A 61 -9.47 11.00 9.89
CA LEU A 61 -10.17 10.67 11.13
C LEU A 61 -10.36 11.90 12.04
N GLY A 62 -9.37 12.79 12.11
CA GLY A 62 -9.48 14.06 12.84
C GLY A 62 -10.64 14.92 12.37
N LEU A 63 -10.91 14.94 11.05
CA LEU A 63 -12.06 15.65 10.48
C LEU A 63 -13.38 15.00 10.83
N HIS A 64 -13.41 13.67 10.95
CA HIS A 64 -14.63 12.93 11.28
C HIS A 64 -15.16 13.28 12.68
N PHE A 65 -14.30 13.79 13.57
CA PHE A 65 -14.71 14.35 14.85
C PHE A 65 -15.29 15.77 14.76
N HIS A 66 -15.19 16.44 13.62
CA HIS A 66 -15.85 17.73 13.40
C HIS A 66 -17.33 17.52 13.03
N PRO A 67 -18.29 18.06 13.81
CA PRO A 67 -19.71 17.75 13.64
C PRO A 67 -20.27 18.16 12.27
N GLU A 68 -19.81 19.28 11.71
CA GLU A 68 -20.21 19.72 10.37
C GLU A 68 -19.72 18.77 9.28
N TYR A 69 -18.53 18.19 9.47
CA TYR A 69 -17.95 17.26 8.53
C TYR A 69 -18.67 15.91 8.58
N ALA A 70 -18.94 15.39 9.79
CA ALA A 70 -19.69 14.15 9.97
C ALA A 70 -21.10 14.25 9.35
N ALA A 71 -21.78 15.39 9.53
CA ALA A 71 -23.07 15.65 8.90
C ALA A 71 -22.96 15.71 7.37
N HIS A 72 -21.90 16.32 6.84
CA HIS A 72 -21.63 16.37 5.41
C HIS A 72 -21.36 14.98 4.82
N LEU A 73 -20.57 14.14 5.50
CA LEU A 73 -20.29 12.77 5.08
C LEU A 73 -21.57 11.93 5.04
N ALA A 74 -22.44 12.05 6.05
CA ALA A 74 -23.74 11.39 6.07
C ALA A 74 -24.65 11.86 4.91
N ALA A 75 -24.60 13.15 4.58
CA ALA A 75 -25.35 13.71 3.44
C ALA A 75 -24.81 13.19 2.10
N ILE A 76 -23.48 13.14 1.91
CA ILE A 76 -22.85 12.57 0.71
C ILE A 76 -23.21 11.09 0.57
N ALA A 77 -23.07 10.32 1.65
CA ALA A 77 -23.39 8.90 1.64
C ALA A 77 -24.84 8.70 1.21
N ARG A 78 -25.79 9.46 1.76
CA ARG A 78 -27.20 9.39 1.39
C ARG A 78 -27.46 9.79 -0.07
N GLN A 79 -26.85 10.86 -0.55
CA GLN A 79 -27.00 11.34 -1.92
C GLN A 79 -26.35 10.42 -2.96
N ALA A 80 -25.33 9.64 -2.56
CA ALA A 80 -24.67 8.72 -3.47
C ALA A 80 -25.67 7.71 -4.06
N GLY A 81 -26.60 7.18 -3.24
CA GLY A 81 -27.64 6.24 -3.68
C GLY A 81 -28.64 6.81 -4.70
N ASP A 82 -28.83 8.13 -4.72
CA ASP A 82 -29.77 8.83 -5.60
C ASP A 82 -29.15 9.24 -6.95
N ALA A 83 -27.83 9.09 -7.10
CA ALA A 83 -27.14 9.40 -8.35
C ALA A 83 -27.50 8.34 -9.41
N GLY A 84 -28.32 8.71 -10.40
CA GLY A 84 -28.83 7.84 -11.48
C GLY A 84 -27.79 7.22 -12.43
N ILE A 85 -26.51 7.14 -12.04
CA ILE A 85 -25.37 6.58 -12.79
C ILE A 85 -24.76 5.38 -12.04
N GLN A 86 -25.43 4.82 -11.02
CA GLN A 86 -24.96 3.62 -10.36
C GLN A 86 -25.28 2.35 -11.16
N SER A 87 -24.34 1.40 -11.16
CA SER A 87 -24.63 0.04 -11.62
C SER A 87 -25.57 -0.68 -10.65
N SER A 88 -26.33 -1.66 -11.14
CA SER A 88 -27.37 -2.34 -10.33
C SER A 88 -26.84 -3.00 -9.05
N TRP A 89 -25.61 -3.53 -9.07
CA TRP A 89 -25.00 -4.12 -7.88
C TRP A 89 -24.56 -3.07 -6.85
N GLN A 90 -24.15 -1.87 -7.29
CA GLN A 90 -23.82 -0.76 -6.39
C GLN A 90 -25.07 -0.23 -5.71
N ALA A 91 -26.17 -0.09 -6.45
CA ALA A 91 -27.45 0.31 -5.89
C ALA A 91 -27.96 -0.70 -4.85
N ALA A 92 -27.82 -2.01 -5.13
CA ALA A 92 -28.18 -3.07 -4.19
C ALA A 92 -27.30 -3.04 -2.91
N LEU A 93 -25.98 -2.86 -3.07
CA LEU A 93 -25.05 -2.75 -1.94
C LEU A 93 -25.32 -1.51 -1.10
N HIS A 94 -25.54 -0.36 -1.75
CA HIS A 94 -25.91 0.89 -1.10
C HIS A 94 -27.19 0.71 -0.26
N GLY A 95 -28.25 0.15 -0.86
CA GLY A 95 -29.50 -0.13 -0.17
C GLY A 95 -29.34 -1.07 1.03
N ALA A 96 -28.52 -2.12 0.90
CA ALA A 96 -28.23 -3.04 2.00
C ALA A 96 -27.52 -2.34 3.17
N VAL A 97 -26.51 -1.52 2.89
CA VAL A 97 -25.79 -0.76 3.93
C VAL A 97 -26.72 0.25 4.61
N TRP A 98 -27.55 0.94 3.84
CA TRP A 98 -28.50 1.91 4.40
C TRP A 98 -29.62 1.26 5.22
N HIS A 99 -30.02 0.03 4.86
CA HIS A 99 -30.91 -0.76 5.69
C HIS A 99 -30.29 -1.07 7.06
N VAL A 100 -29.01 -1.44 7.09
CA VAL A 100 -28.27 -1.67 8.35
C VAL A 100 -28.14 -0.37 9.15
N PHE A 101 -27.79 0.75 8.51
CA PHE A 101 -27.62 2.04 9.20
C PHE A 101 -28.94 2.55 9.77
N SER A 102 -30.05 2.38 9.06
CA SER A 102 -31.37 2.75 9.57
C SER A 102 -31.86 1.84 10.70
N ALA A 103 -31.48 0.56 10.72
CA ALA A 103 -31.82 -0.37 11.79
C ALA A 103 -31.06 -0.11 13.10
N ILE A 104 -29.78 0.28 13.02
CA ILE A 104 -28.91 0.50 14.19
C ILE A 104 -28.95 1.97 14.66
N GLY A 105 -29.26 2.89 13.75
CA GLY A 105 -29.15 4.33 13.95
C GLY A 105 -27.94 4.90 13.21
N VAL A 106 -28.14 6.03 12.52
CA VAL A 106 -27.10 6.64 11.67
C VAL A 106 -25.90 7.09 12.51
N ASN A 107 -26.12 7.59 13.72
CA ASN A 107 -25.05 8.06 14.60
C ASN A 107 -24.19 6.89 15.11
N GLU A 108 -24.84 5.80 15.48
CA GLU A 108 -24.21 4.56 15.94
C GLU A 108 -23.41 3.91 14.80
N ALA A 109 -23.95 3.91 13.58
CA ALA A 109 -23.25 3.42 12.40
C ALA A 109 -22.02 4.29 12.06
N LEU A 110 -22.13 5.62 12.13
CA LEU A 110 -20.98 6.53 11.96
C LEU A 110 -19.91 6.30 13.05
N ALA A 111 -20.33 6.15 14.31
CA ALA A 111 -19.40 5.84 15.40
C ALA A 111 -18.65 4.52 15.18
N LEU A 112 -19.31 3.50 14.63
CA LEU A 112 -18.66 2.25 14.23
C LEU A 112 -17.63 2.46 13.13
N LEU A 113 -17.96 3.21 12.08
CA LEU A 113 -17.01 3.54 11.00
C LEU A 113 -15.78 4.27 11.56
N PHE A 114 -15.98 5.28 12.41
CA PHE A 114 -14.88 6.02 13.05
C PHE A 114 -14.05 5.13 13.97
N GLY A 115 -14.67 4.17 14.67
CA GLY A 115 -13.99 3.17 15.46
C GLY A 115 -13.09 2.26 14.60
N ILE A 116 -13.57 1.85 13.42
CA ILE A 116 -12.77 1.09 12.45
C ILE A 116 -11.59 1.94 11.96
N GLU A 117 -11.82 3.18 11.57
CA GLU A 117 -10.77 4.08 11.08
C GLU A 117 -9.71 4.39 12.16
N ALA A 118 -10.12 4.57 13.41
CA ALA A 118 -9.21 4.71 14.54
C ALA A 118 -8.34 3.46 14.72
N LEU A 119 -8.94 2.28 14.65
CA LEU A 119 -8.22 1.01 14.74
C LEU A 119 -7.22 0.84 13.59
N LEU A 120 -7.65 1.14 12.35
CA LEU A 120 -6.80 1.12 11.16
C LEU A 120 -5.64 2.11 11.28
N THR A 121 -5.90 3.32 11.75
CA THR A 121 -4.89 4.35 12.01
C THR A 121 -3.83 3.87 12.98
N VAL A 122 -4.24 3.29 14.11
CA VAL A 122 -3.31 2.69 15.10
C VAL A 122 -2.49 1.58 14.44
N GLY A 123 -3.11 0.70 13.66
CA GLY A 123 -2.43 -0.35 12.90
C GLY A 123 -1.38 0.19 11.92
N LEU A 124 -1.72 1.26 11.19
CA LEU A 124 -0.83 1.92 10.22
C LEU A 124 0.32 2.70 10.85
N LEU A 125 0.15 3.23 12.06
CA LEU A 125 1.21 3.93 12.76
C LEU A 125 2.14 2.94 13.48
N THR A 126 1.59 1.99 14.22
CA THR A 126 2.35 1.13 15.14
C THR A 126 2.80 -0.19 14.53
N GLY A 127 1.99 -0.76 13.63
CA GLY A 127 2.20 -2.06 12.99
C GLY A 127 1.55 -3.20 13.75
N TRP A 128 0.83 -2.88 14.82
CA TRP A 128 0.07 -3.80 15.63
C TRP A 128 -1.00 -4.51 14.82
N ALA A 129 -1.09 -5.84 14.95
CA ALA A 129 -2.07 -6.70 14.29
C ALA A 129 -2.23 -6.45 12.76
N PHE A 130 -1.21 -5.88 12.11
CA PHE A 130 -1.38 -5.31 10.78
C PHE A 130 -1.84 -6.28 9.68
N PRO A 131 -1.48 -7.58 9.66
CA PRO A 131 -2.06 -8.49 8.67
C PRO A 131 -3.59 -8.52 8.73
N VAL A 132 -4.16 -8.54 9.93
CA VAL A 132 -5.62 -8.54 10.14
C VAL A 132 -6.19 -7.15 9.82
N LEU A 133 -5.57 -6.09 10.35
CA LEU A 133 -6.02 -4.72 10.11
C LEU A 133 -5.87 -4.29 8.64
N GLY A 134 -4.88 -4.80 7.91
CA GLY A 134 -4.71 -4.55 6.49
C GLY A 134 -5.83 -5.17 5.66
N TRP A 135 -6.28 -6.38 6.01
CA TRP A 135 -7.45 -7.00 5.40
C TRP A 135 -8.74 -6.25 5.76
N LEU A 136 -8.87 -5.84 7.03
CA LEU A 136 -9.99 -5.00 7.46
C LEU A 136 -10.03 -3.68 6.69
N GLY A 137 -8.90 -3.00 6.53
CA GLY A 137 -8.79 -1.75 5.79
C GLY A 137 -9.11 -1.92 4.31
N LEU A 138 -8.63 -2.99 3.69
CA LEU A 138 -8.99 -3.33 2.30
C LEU A 138 -10.50 -3.57 2.14
N ALA A 139 -11.12 -4.31 3.07
CA ALA A 139 -12.55 -4.58 3.05
C ALA A 139 -13.39 -3.32 3.33
N TYR A 140 -12.97 -2.51 4.30
CA TYR A 140 -13.58 -1.24 4.67
C TYR A 140 -13.60 -0.27 3.49
N GLU A 141 -12.43 0.01 2.90
CA GLU A 141 -12.31 0.94 1.78
C GLU A 141 -12.98 0.41 0.52
N GLY A 142 -12.94 -0.92 0.29
CA GLY A 142 -13.67 -1.57 -0.80
C GLY A 142 -15.19 -1.46 -0.65
N LEU A 143 -15.69 -1.59 0.60
CA LEU A 143 -17.10 -1.37 0.91
C LEU A 143 -17.49 0.10 0.67
N MET A 144 -16.70 1.05 1.20
CA MET A 144 -16.94 2.48 1.01
C MET A 144 -16.91 2.86 -0.48
N TRP A 145 -15.98 2.30 -1.26
CA TRP A 145 -15.98 2.44 -2.72
C TRP A 145 -17.27 1.95 -3.37
N GLY A 146 -17.75 0.77 -2.97
CA GLY A 146 -18.99 0.19 -3.48
C GLY A 146 -20.23 1.01 -3.12
N VAL A 147 -20.32 1.49 -1.88
CA VAL A 147 -21.46 2.26 -1.34
C VAL A 147 -21.53 3.68 -1.89
N LEU A 148 -20.37 4.31 -2.12
CA LEU A 148 -20.27 5.67 -2.66
C LEU A 148 -20.40 5.74 -4.19
N GLY A 149 -20.59 4.59 -4.86
CA GLY A 149 -21.27 4.53 -6.16
C GLY A 149 -20.65 5.31 -7.32
N GLY A 150 -19.35 5.17 -7.59
CA GLY A 150 -18.71 5.70 -8.81
C GLY A 150 -18.48 7.22 -8.86
N GLY A 151 -18.96 7.98 -7.87
CA GLY A 151 -18.68 9.41 -7.71
C GLY A 151 -17.23 9.70 -7.33
N ALA A 152 -16.85 10.99 -7.26
CA ALA A 152 -15.46 11.38 -6.98
C ALA A 152 -14.93 10.87 -5.62
N ALA A 153 -15.78 10.79 -4.59
CA ALA A 153 -15.46 10.17 -3.31
C ALA A 153 -15.13 8.67 -3.42
N SER A 154 -15.78 7.94 -4.34
CA SER A 154 -15.46 6.53 -4.59
C SER A 154 -14.04 6.35 -5.17
N ARG A 155 -13.55 7.31 -5.96
CA ARG A 155 -12.19 7.21 -6.51
C ARG A 155 -11.11 7.36 -5.44
N VAL A 156 -11.39 8.09 -4.37
CA VAL A 156 -10.46 8.23 -3.25
C VAL A 156 -10.37 6.90 -2.50
N THR A 157 -11.51 6.32 -2.10
CA THR A 157 -11.55 5.09 -1.31
C THR A 157 -10.93 3.89 -2.04
N ILE A 158 -11.08 3.77 -3.37
CA ILE A 158 -10.39 2.70 -4.12
C ILE A 158 -8.86 2.85 -4.12
N VAL A 159 -8.33 4.08 -4.07
CA VAL A 159 -6.88 4.30 -3.92
C VAL A 159 -6.42 3.92 -2.51
N TYR A 160 -7.19 4.22 -1.47
CA TYR A 160 -6.90 3.78 -0.11
C TYR A 160 -6.97 2.25 0.03
N ALA A 161 -7.98 1.61 -0.56
CA ALA A 161 -8.09 0.15 -0.64
C ALA A 161 -6.83 -0.46 -1.29
N LEU A 162 -6.39 0.12 -2.41
CA LEU A 162 -5.15 -0.30 -3.07
C LEU A 162 -3.92 -0.08 -2.18
N GLY A 163 -3.87 1.01 -1.39
CA GLY A 163 -2.83 1.24 -0.38
C GLY A 163 -2.73 0.09 0.62
N PHE A 164 -3.86 -0.35 1.20
CA PHE A 164 -3.90 -1.52 2.08
C PHE A 164 -3.47 -2.81 1.36
N ALA A 165 -3.94 -3.03 0.13
CA ALA A 165 -3.53 -4.19 -0.68
C ALA A 165 -2.01 -4.21 -0.92
N LEU A 166 -1.39 -3.06 -1.23
CA LEU A 166 0.06 -2.95 -1.40
C LEU A 166 0.81 -3.22 -0.10
N LEU A 167 0.34 -2.67 1.03
CA LEU A 167 0.96 -2.94 2.33
C LEU A 167 0.89 -4.45 2.69
N LEU A 168 -0.22 -5.12 2.34
CA LEU A 168 -0.39 -6.57 2.48
C LEU A 168 0.56 -7.37 1.58
N LEU A 169 0.63 -7.03 0.29
CA LEU A 169 1.45 -7.72 -0.72
C LEU A 169 2.94 -7.56 -0.44
N LEU A 170 3.37 -6.34 -0.10
CA LEU A 170 4.76 -5.95 0.10
C LEU A 170 5.26 -6.22 1.52
N ARG A 171 4.39 -6.70 2.42
CA ARG A 171 4.72 -7.03 3.81
C ARG A 171 5.26 -5.85 4.62
N ALA A 172 4.71 -4.66 4.37
CA ALA A 172 5.19 -3.39 4.93
C ALA A 172 5.06 -3.23 6.46
N TRP A 173 4.45 -4.20 7.16
CA TRP A 173 4.39 -4.26 8.63
C TRP A 173 5.56 -5.00 9.28
N GLN A 174 6.40 -5.67 8.49
CA GLN A 174 7.60 -6.32 9.01
C GLN A 174 8.59 -5.27 9.56
N GLY A 175 9.18 -5.54 10.73
CA GLY A 175 10.12 -4.62 11.36
C GLY A 175 9.48 -3.39 12.00
N SER A 176 8.15 -3.41 12.20
CA SER A 176 7.49 -2.50 13.12
C SER A 176 7.76 -2.92 14.57
N ALA A 177 7.67 -1.98 15.50
CA ALA A 177 8.01 -2.23 16.90
C ALA A 177 7.11 -3.31 17.54
N TRP A 178 5.89 -3.49 17.02
CA TRP A 178 4.84 -4.33 17.59
C TRP A 178 4.45 -5.48 16.64
N SER A 179 5.39 -5.91 15.79
CA SER A 179 5.22 -7.05 14.88
C SER A 179 6.25 -8.12 15.18
N ASP A 180 5.77 -9.31 15.55
CA ASP A 180 6.60 -10.51 15.72
C ASP A 180 6.98 -11.16 14.37
N ALA A 181 6.57 -10.55 13.26
CA ALA A 181 6.83 -11.11 11.95
C ALA A 181 8.32 -11.03 11.61
N ALA A 182 8.94 -12.19 11.42
CA ALA A 182 10.29 -12.29 10.88
C ALA A 182 10.44 -11.45 9.60
N LEU A 183 11.53 -10.69 9.52
CA LEU A 183 11.91 -9.92 8.33
C LEU A 183 12.14 -10.90 7.17
N ARG A 184 11.24 -10.87 6.18
CA ARG A 184 11.28 -11.79 5.03
C ARG A 184 10.74 -11.07 3.80
N ARG A 185 11.55 -11.03 2.76
CA ARG A 185 11.17 -10.49 1.46
C ARG A 185 9.88 -11.15 0.94
N PRO A 186 8.92 -10.38 0.37
CA PRO A 186 7.77 -10.96 -0.30
C PRO A 186 8.19 -11.72 -1.57
N ALA A 187 7.42 -12.75 -1.93
CA ALA A 187 7.65 -13.46 -3.20
C ALA A 187 7.55 -12.49 -4.39
N ALA A 188 8.41 -12.66 -5.40
CA ALA A 188 8.45 -11.79 -6.58
C ALA A 188 7.08 -11.62 -7.25
N LEU A 189 6.25 -12.69 -7.27
CA LEU A 189 4.89 -12.63 -7.79
C LEU A 189 4.00 -11.63 -7.03
N ARG A 190 4.13 -11.52 -5.70
CA ARG A 190 3.38 -10.53 -4.90
C ARG A 190 3.80 -9.11 -5.24
N VAL A 191 5.08 -8.90 -5.49
CA VAL A 191 5.60 -7.60 -5.94
C VAL A 191 5.06 -7.28 -7.33
N ARG A 192 5.05 -8.24 -8.27
CA ARG A 192 4.43 -8.05 -9.60
C ARG A 192 2.96 -7.67 -9.50
N TRP A 193 2.20 -8.34 -8.63
CA TRP A 193 0.80 -7.98 -8.37
C TRP A 193 0.65 -6.56 -7.84
N ALA A 194 1.55 -6.09 -6.97
CA ALA A 194 1.52 -4.70 -6.50
C ALA A 194 1.66 -3.70 -7.67
N PHE A 195 2.56 -3.97 -8.61
CA PHE A 195 2.70 -3.17 -9.84
C PHE A 195 1.45 -3.26 -10.72
N TRP A 196 0.93 -4.46 -10.97
CA TRP A 196 -0.22 -4.66 -11.85
C TRP A 196 -1.52 -4.10 -11.30
N LEU A 197 -1.79 -4.22 -10.00
CA LEU A 197 -2.97 -3.60 -9.39
C LEU A 197 -2.91 -2.08 -9.48
N THR A 198 -1.72 -1.50 -9.29
CA THR A 198 -1.50 -0.07 -9.53
C THR A 198 -1.65 0.28 -11.01
N ALA A 199 -1.15 -0.55 -11.92
CA ALA A 199 -1.31 -0.36 -13.36
C ALA A 199 -2.79 -0.38 -13.79
N ILE A 200 -3.59 -1.30 -13.24
CA ILE A 200 -5.04 -1.38 -13.49
C ILE A 200 -5.72 -0.10 -13.04
N LEU A 201 -5.43 0.38 -11.82
CA LEU A 201 -5.97 1.65 -11.33
C LEU A 201 -5.63 2.80 -12.30
N TRP A 202 -4.37 2.92 -12.70
CA TRP A 202 -3.93 3.95 -13.66
C TRP A 202 -4.52 3.76 -15.06
N ALA A 203 -4.76 2.53 -15.51
CA ALA A 203 -5.40 2.25 -16.79
C ALA A 203 -6.87 2.67 -16.78
N THR A 204 -7.58 2.50 -15.67
CA THR A 204 -8.95 3.03 -15.52
C THR A 204 -8.96 4.56 -15.55
N ALA A 205 -7.99 5.20 -14.92
CA ALA A 205 -7.83 6.66 -14.99
C ALA A 205 -7.49 7.14 -16.41
N ALA A 206 -6.61 6.43 -17.12
CA ALA A 206 -6.28 6.71 -18.51
C ALA A 206 -7.51 6.59 -19.41
N TRP A 207 -8.27 5.50 -19.28
CA TRP A 207 -9.51 5.30 -20.02
C TRP A 207 -10.53 6.41 -19.76
N ALA A 208 -10.65 6.88 -18.50
CA ALA A 208 -11.51 8.01 -18.15
C ALA A 208 -11.03 9.33 -18.76
N ALA A 209 -9.71 9.56 -18.82
CA ALA A 209 -9.12 10.75 -19.43
C ALA A 209 -9.44 10.82 -20.94
N TRP A 210 -9.47 9.68 -21.63
CA TRP A 210 -9.77 9.59 -23.06
C TRP A 210 -11.27 9.66 -23.43
N GLN A 211 -12.18 9.83 -22.47
CA GLN A 211 -13.61 9.95 -22.80
C GLN A 211 -13.91 11.20 -23.67
N PRO A 212 -14.94 11.19 -24.52
CA PRO A 212 -15.28 12.33 -25.41
C PRO A 212 -15.47 13.63 -24.65
N SER A 213 -15.08 14.79 -25.19
CA SER A 213 -15.07 16.11 -24.51
C SER A 213 -14.00 16.30 -23.42
N LEU A 214 -12.82 15.68 -23.59
CA LEU A 214 -11.77 15.75 -22.57
C LEU A 214 -11.30 17.19 -22.26
N GLY A 215 -11.16 18.08 -23.24
CA GLY A 215 -10.77 19.48 -23.00
C GLY A 215 -11.83 20.25 -22.21
N MET A 216 -13.12 19.99 -22.46
CA MET A 216 -14.22 20.58 -21.69
C MET A 216 -14.22 20.06 -20.25
N ARG A 217 -14.08 18.75 -20.04
CA ARG A 217 -13.99 18.17 -18.69
C ARG A 217 -12.78 18.67 -17.91
N LEU A 218 -11.62 18.79 -18.57
CA LEU A 218 -10.41 19.33 -17.95
C LEU A 218 -10.64 20.79 -17.53
N SER A 219 -11.20 21.61 -18.43
CA SER A 219 -11.52 23.01 -18.14
C SER A 219 -12.48 23.14 -16.95
N GLN A 220 -13.56 22.35 -16.94
CA GLN A 220 -14.52 22.31 -15.83
C GLN A 220 -13.86 21.83 -14.52
N SER A 221 -12.97 20.85 -14.59
CA SER A 221 -12.27 20.32 -13.40
C SER A 221 -11.31 21.36 -12.82
N LEU A 222 -10.56 22.08 -13.66
CA LEU A 222 -9.68 23.17 -13.22
C LEU A 222 -10.48 24.34 -12.65
N ALA A 223 -11.58 24.74 -13.30
CA ALA A 223 -12.44 25.81 -12.78
C ALA A 223 -13.05 25.43 -11.42
N LEU A 224 -13.55 24.20 -11.28
CA LEU A 224 -14.08 23.72 -10.01
C LEU A 224 -13.00 23.67 -8.92
N ALA A 225 -11.82 23.16 -9.25
CA ALA A 225 -10.68 23.12 -8.33
C ALA A 225 -10.28 24.54 -7.90
N GLN A 226 -10.24 25.51 -8.82
CA GLN A 226 -9.90 26.89 -8.50
C GLN A 226 -10.88 27.53 -7.50
N THR A 227 -12.19 27.27 -7.64
CA THR A 227 -13.21 27.82 -6.73
C THR A 227 -13.14 27.29 -5.30
N THR A 228 -12.46 26.16 -5.09
CA THR A 228 -12.36 25.48 -3.80
C THR A 228 -10.95 25.54 -3.21
N ALA A 229 -9.96 25.94 -4.01
CA ALA A 229 -8.57 26.04 -3.64
C ALA A 229 -8.27 27.26 -2.75
N SER A 230 -7.30 27.12 -1.85
CA SER A 230 -6.85 28.21 -0.97
C SER A 230 -5.69 29.01 -1.59
N GLY A 231 -5.69 30.35 -1.44
CA GLY A 231 -4.57 31.25 -1.73
C GLY A 231 -3.65 30.83 -2.89
N TRP A 232 -2.48 30.29 -2.54
CA TRP A 232 -1.43 29.87 -3.49
C TRP A 232 -1.86 28.76 -4.47
N GLN A 233 -2.78 27.88 -4.07
CA GLN A 233 -3.27 26.81 -4.95
C GLN A 233 -4.16 27.37 -6.05
N ALA A 234 -4.98 28.39 -5.75
CA ALA A 234 -5.83 29.02 -6.75
C ALA A 234 -5.00 29.75 -7.81
N GLU A 235 -3.92 30.41 -7.39
CA GLU A 235 -2.92 31.02 -8.30
C GLU A 235 -2.20 29.95 -9.12
N TRP A 236 -1.78 28.85 -8.49
CA TRP A 236 -1.14 27.74 -9.18
C TRP A 236 -2.05 27.11 -10.23
N ILE A 237 -3.32 26.88 -9.92
CA ILE A 237 -4.32 26.38 -10.87
C ILE A 237 -4.54 27.39 -12.00
N ALA A 238 -4.54 28.70 -11.70
CA ALA A 238 -4.67 29.75 -12.71
C ALA A 238 -3.56 29.66 -13.76
N VAL A 239 -2.31 29.39 -13.38
CA VAL A 239 -1.18 29.20 -14.32
C VAL A 239 -1.48 28.06 -15.30
N TRP A 240 -2.04 26.94 -14.84
CA TRP A 240 -2.41 25.83 -15.72
C TRP A 240 -3.60 26.15 -16.61
N MET A 241 -4.56 26.91 -16.09
CA MET A 241 -5.67 27.42 -16.90
C MET A 241 -5.15 28.35 -18.01
N GLU A 242 -4.27 29.30 -17.71
CA GLU A 242 -3.65 30.19 -18.70
C GLU A 242 -2.85 29.41 -19.75
N LEU A 243 -2.06 28.42 -19.31
CA LEU A 243 -1.35 27.52 -20.21
C LEU A 243 -2.31 26.80 -21.16
N GLY A 244 -3.43 26.30 -20.62
CA GLY A 244 -4.49 25.66 -21.39
C GLY A 244 -5.18 26.61 -22.37
N HIS A 245 -5.39 27.88 -22.02
CA HIS A 245 -5.89 28.89 -22.95
C HIS A 245 -4.88 29.20 -24.07
N ALA A 246 -3.59 29.25 -23.75
CA ALA A 246 -2.53 29.56 -24.71
C ALA A 246 -2.31 28.45 -25.75
N MET A 247 -2.30 27.18 -25.33
CA MET A 247 -2.06 26.04 -26.24
C MET A 247 -3.34 25.38 -26.77
N GLY A 248 -4.50 25.70 -26.18
CA GLY A 248 -5.76 25.01 -26.39
C GLY A 248 -6.01 23.92 -25.34
N MET A 249 -7.15 24.01 -24.64
CA MET A 249 -7.52 23.08 -23.56
C MET A 249 -7.56 21.62 -24.00
N GLU A 250 -7.93 21.37 -25.25
CA GLU A 250 -7.95 20.02 -25.82
C GLU A 250 -6.53 19.42 -25.92
N LEU A 251 -5.54 20.22 -26.34
CA LEU A 251 -4.16 19.76 -26.47
C LEU A 251 -3.56 19.46 -25.09
N LEU A 252 -3.81 20.34 -24.10
CA LEU A 252 -3.40 20.09 -22.72
C LEU A 252 -4.04 18.81 -22.17
N ALA A 253 -5.32 18.58 -22.44
CA ALA A 253 -6.02 17.39 -22.01
C ALA A 253 -5.46 16.11 -22.67
N VAL A 254 -5.12 16.16 -23.96
CA VAL A 254 -4.47 15.04 -24.67
C VAL A 254 -3.09 14.75 -24.07
N PHE A 255 -2.31 15.78 -23.73
CA PHE A 255 -1.03 15.63 -23.07
C PHE A 255 -1.17 14.93 -21.71
N VAL A 256 -2.09 15.40 -20.86
CA VAL A 256 -2.38 14.78 -19.55
C VAL A 256 -2.81 13.32 -19.73
N ALA A 257 -3.76 13.05 -20.64
CA ALA A 257 -4.22 11.68 -20.92
C ALA A 257 -3.07 10.78 -21.40
N GLY A 258 -2.19 11.29 -22.25
CA GLY A 258 -0.98 10.61 -22.71
C GLY A 258 -0.03 10.24 -21.57
N VAL A 259 0.24 11.17 -20.64
CA VAL A 259 1.08 10.90 -19.47
C VAL A 259 0.45 9.82 -18.58
N VAL A 260 -0.85 9.89 -18.31
CA VAL A 260 -1.57 8.87 -17.52
C VAL A 260 -1.50 7.50 -18.20
N SER A 261 -1.67 7.44 -19.53
CA SER A 261 -1.50 6.20 -20.32
C SER A 261 -0.09 5.63 -20.25
N LEU A 262 0.94 6.47 -20.35
CA LEU A 262 2.35 6.05 -20.25
C LEU A 262 2.68 5.50 -18.86
N ILE A 263 2.14 6.10 -17.80
CA ILE A 263 2.29 5.59 -16.44
C ILE A 263 1.62 4.22 -16.31
N ALA A 264 0.38 4.08 -16.76
CA ALA A 264 -0.35 2.80 -16.72
C ALA A 264 0.41 1.69 -17.47
N LEU A 265 0.82 1.96 -18.70
CA LEU A 265 1.57 1.01 -19.53
C LEU A 265 2.93 0.68 -18.91
N GLY A 266 3.65 1.70 -18.43
CA GLY A 266 4.93 1.53 -17.75
C GLY A 266 4.81 0.64 -16.53
N LEU A 267 3.75 0.77 -15.73
CA LEU A 267 3.49 -0.07 -14.56
C LEU A 267 3.19 -1.51 -14.93
N PHE A 268 2.42 -1.75 -16.01
CA PHE A 268 2.23 -3.10 -16.54
C PHE A 268 3.55 -3.73 -16.97
N LEU A 269 4.37 -2.97 -17.69
CA LEU A 269 5.64 -3.42 -18.23
C LEU A 269 6.78 -3.43 -17.20
N ALA A 270 6.57 -2.87 -16.01
CA ALA A 270 7.60 -2.69 -14.99
C ALA A 270 8.42 -3.94 -14.63
N PRO A 271 7.86 -5.17 -14.61
CA PRO A 271 8.66 -6.39 -14.40
C PRO A 271 9.73 -6.63 -15.46
N TRP A 272 9.55 -6.10 -16.67
CA TRP A 272 10.45 -6.26 -17.82
C TRP A 272 11.31 -5.02 -18.10
N LEU A 273 11.01 -3.89 -17.45
CA LEU A 273 11.80 -2.68 -17.59
C LEU A 273 13.15 -2.80 -16.88
N SER A 274 14.15 -2.12 -17.45
CA SER A 274 15.43 -1.88 -16.77
C SER A 274 15.22 -1.16 -15.44
N ARG A 275 16.15 -1.31 -14.49
CA ARG A 275 16.06 -0.64 -13.19
C ARG A 275 15.92 0.88 -13.33
N SER A 276 16.73 1.49 -14.20
CA SER A 276 16.71 2.94 -14.43
C SER A 276 15.40 3.41 -15.05
N SER A 277 14.86 2.68 -16.03
CA SER A 277 13.56 2.99 -16.64
C SER A 277 12.41 2.86 -15.63
N ARG A 278 12.45 1.84 -14.79
CA ARG A 278 11.47 1.64 -13.71
C ARG A 278 11.58 2.73 -12.64
N GLN A 279 12.79 3.16 -12.25
CA GLN A 279 12.96 4.28 -11.33
C GLN A 279 12.42 5.58 -11.92
N ALA A 280 12.72 5.87 -13.19
CA ALA A 280 12.21 7.05 -13.88
C ALA A 280 10.68 7.05 -13.94
N LEU A 281 10.07 5.90 -14.27
CA LEU A 281 8.63 5.71 -14.24
C LEU A 281 8.05 5.98 -12.84
N LEU A 282 8.64 5.38 -11.79
CA LEU A 282 8.09 5.46 -10.44
C LEU A 282 8.23 6.87 -9.85
N TRP A 283 9.36 7.54 -10.09
CA TRP A 283 9.52 8.96 -9.74
C TRP A 283 8.59 9.84 -10.55
N GLY A 284 8.49 9.63 -11.87
CA GLY A 284 7.60 10.39 -12.75
C GLY A 284 6.14 10.27 -12.33
N GLY A 285 5.67 9.05 -12.05
CA GLY A 285 4.31 8.81 -11.55
C GLY A 285 4.07 9.42 -10.17
N GLY A 286 5.05 9.35 -9.27
CA GLY A 286 4.99 10.00 -7.96
C GLY A 286 4.88 11.53 -8.06
N VAL A 287 5.74 12.16 -8.86
CA VAL A 287 5.73 13.61 -9.11
C VAL A 287 4.44 14.03 -9.79
N PHE A 288 3.97 13.29 -10.79
CA PHE A 288 2.70 13.57 -11.45
C PHE A 288 1.53 13.49 -10.46
N SER A 289 1.53 12.52 -9.55
CA SER A 289 0.51 12.40 -8.50
C SER A 289 0.54 13.58 -7.52
N LEU A 290 1.73 14.06 -7.14
CA LEU A 290 1.87 15.28 -6.33
C LEU A 290 1.45 16.55 -7.07
N LEU A 291 1.70 16.61 -8.38
CA LEU A 291 1.27 17.71 -9.22
C LEU A 291 -0.27 17.75 -9.29
N GLU A 292 -0.91 16.61 -9.54
CA GLU A 292 -2.38 16.50 -9.50
C GLU A 292 -2.95 16.84 -8.11
N TRP A 293 -2.25 16.45 -7.03
CA TRP A 293 -2.63 16.86 -5.68
C TRP A 293 -2.52 18.38 -5.47
N SER A 294 -1.44 19.01 -5.93
CA SER A 294 -1.25 20.46 -5.80
C SER A 294 -2.27 21.28 -6.59
N LEU A 295 -2.85 20.68 -7.64
CA LEU A 295 -3.96 21.22 -8.42
C LEU A 295 -5.33 20.86 -7.84
N HIS A 296 -5.39 20.32 -6.63
CA HIS A 296 -6.63 19.95 -5.95
C HIS A 296 -7.50 18.97 -6.78
N GLY A 297 -6.84 18.05 -7.52
CA GLY A 297 -7.52 17.12 -8.43
C GLY A 297 -8.03 17.78 -9.72
N GLY A 298 -7.48 18.96 -10.06
CA GLY A 298 -7.90 19.79 -11.17
C GLY A 298 -7.72 19.15 -12.55
N TRP A 299 -6.87 18.13 -12.72
CA TRP A 299 -6.83 17.37 -13.97
C TRP A 299 -7.91 16.30 -14.09
N GLY A 300 -8.67 16.05 -13.02
CA GLY A 300 -9.77 15.10 -13.00
C GLY A 300 -9.31 13.64 -13.05
N VAL A 301 -8.02 13.36 -12.83
CA VAL A 301 -7.47 12.01 -12.70
C VAL A 301 -7.96 11.42 -11.38
N TRP A 302 -7.74 12.20 -10.31
CA TRP A 302 -8.23 11.91 -8.96
C TRP A 302 -9.17 13.05 -8.56
N THR A 303 -10.39 13.02 -9.10
CA THR A 303 -11.41 14.04 -8.86
C THR A 303 -11.66 14.28 -7.37
N LEU A 304 -11.92 15.54 -7.01
CA LEU A 304 -12.43 16.04 -5.73
C LEU A 304 -13.34 15.06 -4.96
N GLY A 305 -12.79 14.38 -3.96
CA GLY A 305 -13.60 14.06 -2.80
C GLY A 305 -13.82 15.36 -2.04
N ARG A 306 -15.00 15.98 -2.12
CA ARG A 306 -15.33 17.14 -1.27
C ARG A 306 -15.36 16.82 0.25
N GLY A 307 -15.07 15.56 0.61
CA GLY A 307 -14.81 15.11 1.97
C GLY A 307 -13.32 15.22 2.32
N ASP A 308 -12.44 14.40 1.76
CA ASP A 308 -11.13 14.19 2.41
C ASP A 308 -10.09 15.29 2.10
N LEU A 309 -9.49 15.88 3.16
CA LEU A 309 -8.36 16.82 3.06
C LEU A 309 -7.15 16.19 2.31
N ILE A 310 -7.02 14.87 2.35
CA ILE A 310 -5.96 14.12 1.68
C ILE A 310 -6.55 13.36 0.51
N SER A 311 -6.48 13.99 -0.66
CA SER A 311 -7.04 13.46 -1.90
C SER A 311 -6.35 12.17 -2.36
N GLY A 312 -7.05 11.40 -3.19
CA GLY A 312 -6.51 10.18 -3.81
C GLY A 312 -5.18 10.40 -4.55
N ALA A 313 -4.89 11.62 -5.01
CA ALA A 313 -3.63 11.96 -5.66
C ALA A 313 -2.43 11.91 -4.69
N ALA A 314 -2.59 12.38 -3.44
CA ALA A 314 -1.54 12.27 -2.43
C ALA A 314 -1.27 10.81 -2.06
N ILE A 315 -2.33 10.01 -1.92
CA ILE A 315 -2.17 8.56 -1.71
C ILE A 315 -1.54 7.90 -2.94
N GLY A 316 -1.88 8.33 -4.16
CA GLY A 316 -1.25 7.89 -5.40
C GLY A 316 0.27 8.04 -5.36
N ALA A 317 0.77 9.20 -4.92
CA ALA A 317 2.21 9.43 -4.72
C ALA A 317 2.83 8.45 -3.71
N LEU A 318 2.09 8.12 -2.65
CA LEU A 318 2.50 7.14 -1.66
C LEU A 318 2.55 5.71 -2.24
N LEU A 319 1.61 5.33 -3.11
CA LEU A 319 1.67 4.05 -3.82
C LEU A 319 2.96 3.94 -4.64
N PHE A 320 3.34 5.00 -5.36
CA PHE A 320 4.62 5.05 -6.08
C PHE A 320 5.82 4.92 -5.14
N ALA A 321 5.79 5.58 -3.97
CA ALA A 321 6.86 5.44 -2.98
C ALA A 321 6.98 4.00 -2.45
N MET A 322 5.85 3.31 -2.24
CA MET A 322 5.85 1.88 -1.85
C MET A 322 6.45 1.01 -2.96
N LEU A 323 6.04 1.22 -4.22
CA LEU A 323 6.59 0.48 -5.36
C LEU A 323 8.08 0.78 -5.57
N LEU A 324 8.52 2.02 -5.36
CA LEU A 324 9.92 2.43 -5.43
C LEU A 324 10.76 1.73 -4.36
N GLY A 325 10.24 1.61 -3.14
CA GLY A 325 10.87 0.87 -2.06
C GLY A 325 10.98 -0.63 -2.34
N ALA A 326 10.01 -1.22 -3.06
CA ALA A 326 9.95 -2.65 -3.36
C ALA A 326 10.53 -3.05 -4.74
N GLN A 327 10.94 -2.10 -5.57
CA GLN A 327 11.24 -2.36 -6.99
C GLN A 327 12.39 -3.35 -7.22
N ASP A 328 13.38 -3.36 -6.33
CA ASP A 328 14.54 -4.26 -6.44
C ASP A 328 14.11 -5.71 -6.17
N TRP A 329 12.93 -5.91 -5.58
CA TRP A 329 12.38 -7.23 -5.34
C TRP A 329 11.75 -7.91 -6.56
N LEU A 330 11.57 -7.21 -7.68
CA LEU A 330 11.05 -7.76 -8.94
C LEU A 330 12.05 -8.68 -9.66
N ALA A 331 13.35 -8.45 -9.49
CA ALA A 331 14.39 -9.00 -10.35
C ALA A 331 14.93 -10.36 -9.89
N GLU A 332 14.63 -10.81 -8.67
CA GLU A 332 15.31 -11.99 -8.12
C GLU A 332 14.34 -13.09 -7.68
N PRO A 333 14.66 -14.37 -7.95
CA PRO A 333 13.93 -15.48 -7.36
C PRO A 333 14.10 -15.47 -5.83
N PRO A 334 13.08 -15.88 -5.06
CA PRO A 334 13.20 -15.99 -3.61
C PRO A 334 14.35 -16.94 -3.29
N VAL A 335 15.35 -16.45 -2.55
CA VAL A 335 16.42 -17.30 -2.02
C VAL A 335 15.75 -18.38 -1.19
N ALA A 336 15.79 -19.63 -1.67
CA ALA A 336 15.29 -20.77 -0.92
C ALA A 336 15.97 -20.76 0.45
N ALA A 337 15.16 -20.83 1.51
CA ALA A 337 15.70 -20.93 2.86
C ALA A 337 16.70 -22.10 2.89
N PRO A 338 17.88 -21.95 3.53
CA PRO A 338 18.94 -22.97 3.53
C PRO A 338 18.54 -24.31 4.18
N PHE A 339 17.29 -24.42 4.67
CA PHE A 339 16.76 -25.60 5.34
C PHE A 339 16.69 -26.83 4.42
N ASP A 340 16.40 -26.67 3.12
CA ASP A 340 16.31 -27.81 2.19
C ASP A 340 17.68 -28.35 1.76
N ALA A 341 18.73 -27.52 1.79
CA ALA A 341 20.08 -27.95 1.42
C ALA A 341 20.75 -28.78 2.52
N GLN A 342 20.46 -28.50 3.80
CA GLN A 342 20.93 -29.32 4.91
C GLN A 342 20.17 -30.64 5.02
N ALA A 343 18.86 -30.66 4.75
CA ALA A 343 18.07 -31.90 4.74
C ALA A 343 18.51 -32.87 3.63
N ARG A 344 18.82 -32.37 2.42
CA ARG A 344 19.36 -33.21 1.33
C ARG A 344 20.78 -33.71 1.58
N ARG A 345 21.62 -32.91 2.24
CA ARG A 345 22.97 -33.37 2.63
C ARG A 345 22.94 -34.41 3.74
N ALA A 346 21.97 -34.31 4.66
CA ALA A 346 21.77 -35.32 5.69
C ALA A 346 21.28 -36.65 5.11
N SER A 347 20.42 -36.64 4.08
CA SER A 347 19.97 -37.86 3.41
C SER A 347 21.06 -38.53 2.56
N ASP A 348 21.93 -37.75 1.92
CA ASP A 348 23.07 -38.30 1.16
C ASP A 348 24.19 -38.85 2.07
N GLN A 349 24.36 -38.31 3.28
CA GLN A 349 25.33 -38.81 4.25
C GLN A 349 24.81 -40.01 5.06
N SER A 350 23.50 -40.25 5.09
CA SER A 350 22.90 -41.44 5.70
C SER A 350 22.77 -42.62 4.74
N GLY A 351 23.45 -42.59 3.59
CA GLY A 351 23.66 -43.74 2.71
C GLY A 351 24.51 -44.82 3.39
N VAL A 352 23.96 -45.41 4.45
CA VAL A 352 24.42 -46.66 5.04
C VAL A 352 24.24 -47.71 3.97
N ASP A 353 25.37 -48.22 3.50
CA ASP A 353 25.49 -49.37 2.63
C ASP A 353 24.92 -50.60 3.36
N ILE A 354 23.61 -50.84 3.24
CA ILE A 354 22.97 -52.09 3.68
C ILE A 354 23.27 -53.16 2.63
N GLY A 355 24.55 -53.47 2.49
CA GLY A 355 25.07 -54.53 1.65
C GLY A 355 25.97 -55.43 2.50
N ARG A 356 25.45 -56.63 2.80
CA ARG A 356 26.06 -57.76 3.57
C ARG A 356 25.68 -57.82 5.04
N LEU A 357 24.58 -58.53 5.31
CA LEU A 357 24.58 -59.67 6.23
C LEU A 357 23.85 -60.84 5.55
#